data_AF-A0A0Q4RCA4-F1
#
_entry.id   AF-A0A0Q4RCA4-F1
#
_cell.length_a   1.000
_cell.length_b   1.000
_cell.length_c   1.000
_cell.angle_alpha   90.00
_cell.angle_beta   90.00
_cell.angle_gamma   90.00
#
_symmetry.space_group_name_H-M   'P 1'
#
loop_
_entity.id
_entity.type
_entity.pdbx_description
1 polymer ?
#
loop_
_entity_poly.entity_id
_entity_poly.type
_entity_poly.pdbx_seq_one_letter_code
_entity_poly.pdbx_strand_id
1 'polypeptide(L)' 'MSDDEFLRLLDLVRQNDEQATLALIRFFEPEMKRISRFIRMPQEDAVQSMTAELLAFFKEGQEAP' A
#
# COMPACT_ATOMS: atom_id res chain seq x y z
N MET A 1 5.34 -11.91 -5.35
CA MET A 1 5.99 -11.69 -4.04
C MET A 1 5.65 -12.89 -3.19
N SER A 2 6.63 -13.47 -2.49
CA SER A 2 6.37 -14.50 -1.48
C SER A 2 6.04 -13.87 -0.13
N ASP A 3 5.50 -14.65 0.80
CA ASP A 3 5.17 -14.18 2.15
C ASP A 3 6.42 -13.67 2.89
N ASP A 4 7.53 -14.41 2.82
CA ASP A 4 8.80 -13.99 3.44
C ASP A 4 9.35 -12.68 2.86
N GLU A 5 9.18 -12.47 1.55
CA GLU A 5 9.59 -11.25 0.89
C GLU A 5 8.69 -10.08 1.32
N PHE A 6 7.37 -10.31 1.41
CA PHE A 6 6.41 -9.33 1.88
C PHE A 6 6.68 -8.89 3.33
N LEU A 7 6.89 -9.84 4.23
CA LEU A 7 7.21 -9.57 5.64
C LEU A 7 8.51 -8.76 5.78
N ARG A 8 9.54 -9.11 4.99
CA ARG A 8 10.80 -8.36 4.98
C ARG A 8 10.60 -6.91 4.50
N LEU A 9 9.81 -6.72 3.44
CA LEU A 9 9.51 -5.38 2.93
C LEU A 9 8.70 -4.56 3.94
N LEU A 10 7.74 -5.16 4.63
CA LEU A 10 6.98 -4.51 5.70
C LEU A 10 7.89 -3.97 6.82
N ASP A 11 8.84 -4.79 7.29
CA ASP A 11 9.77 -4.37 8.34
C ASP A 11 10.69 -3.23 7.88
N LEU A 12 11.08 -3.21 6.60
CA LEU A 12 11.83 -2.11 6.00
C LEU A 12 10.99 -0.84 5.87
N VAL A 13 9.70 -0.95 5.51
CA VAL A 13 8.78 0.20 5.46
C VAL A 13 8.62 0.86 6.83
N ARG A 14 8.54 0.06 7.90
CA ARG A 14 8.50 0.58 9.30
C ARG A 14 9.78 1.31 9.68
N GLN A 15 10.90 1.00 9.04
CA GLN A 15 12.18 1.69 9.17
C GLN A 15 12.34 2.89 8.22
N ASN A 16 11.27 3.29 7.53
CA ASN A 16 11.22 4.35 6.52
C ASN A 16 12.08 4.08 5.28
N ASP A 17 12.28 2.81 4.90
CA ASP A 17 12.93 2.47 3.64
C ASP A 17 12.04 2.80 2.44
N GLU A 18 12.47 3.76 1.62
CA GLU A 18 11.74 4.24 0.46
C GLU A 18 11.60 3.18 -0.64
N GLN A 19 12.62 2.33 -0.83
CA GLN A 19 12.61 1.31 -1.89
C GLN A 19 11.64 0.19 -1.52
N ALA A 20 11.60 -0.21 -0.26
CA ALA A 20 10.62 -1.16 0.25
C ALA A 20 9.20 -0.60 0.15
N THR A 21 9.03 0.68 0.45
CA THR A 21 7.75 1.39 0.31
C THR A 21 7.25 1.36 -1.13
N LEU A 22 8.11 1.74 -2.07
CA LEU A 22 7.78 1.72 -3.50
C LEU A 22 7.51 0.30 -4.02
N ALA A 23 8.24 -0.70 -3.53
CA ALA A 23 8.04 -2.09 -3.92
C ALA A 23 6.65 -2.59 -3.50
N LEU A 24 6.20 -2.27 -2.27
CA LEU A 24 4.86 -2.63 -1.81
C LEU A 24 3.77 -1.86 -2.56
N ILE A 25 3.92 -0.54 -2.79
CA ILE A 25 2.93 0.24 -3.57
C ILE A 25 2.75 -0.38 -4.96
N ARG A 26 3.86 -0.63 -5.67
CA ARG A 26 3.84 -1.21 -7.02
C ARG A 26 3.20 -2.59 -7.07
N PHE A 27 3.37 -3.38 -6.01
CA PHE A 27 2.73 -4.69 -5.90
C PHE A 27 1.21 -4.58 -5.84
N PHE A 28 0.66 -3.61 -5.09
CA PHE A 28 -0.78 -3.41 -4.96
C PHE A 28 -1.40 -2.52 -6.06
N GLU A 29 -0.61 -1.73 -6.78
CA GLU A 29 -1.09 -0.76 -7.78
C GLU A 29 -2.04 -1.35 -8.84
N PRO A 30 -1.79 -2.53 -9.45
CA PRO A 30 -2.71 -3.12 -10.42
C PRO A 30 -4.10 -3.40 -9.82
N GLU A 31 -4.12 -3.83 -8.57
CA GLU A 31 -5.36 -4.16 -7.85
C GLU A 31 -6.09 -2.90 -7.40
N MET A 32 -5.37 -1.88 -6.92
CA MET A 32 -5.94 -0.55 -6.64
C MET A 32 -6.57 0.06 -7.90
N LYS A 33 -5.92 -0.05 -9.06
CA LYS A 33 -6.50 0.39 -10.35
C LYS A 33 -7.74 -0.40 -10.77
N ARG A 34 -7.84 -1.68 -10.37
CA ARG A 34 -9.02 -2.51 -10.62
C ARG A 34 -10.18 -2.08 -9.72
N ILE A 35 -9.92 -1.89 -8.42
CA ILE A 35 -10.91 -1.51 -7.41
C ILE A 35 -11.42 -0.08 -7.63
N SER A 36 -10.54 0.85 -8.04
CA SER A 36 -10.91 2.25 -8.27
C SER A 36 -12.05 2.44 -9.27
N ARG A 37 -12.25 1.50 -10.20
CA ARG A 37 -13.37 1.50 -11.17
C ARG A 37 -14.76 1.43 -10.51
N PHE A 38 -14.82 0.98 -9.26
CA PHE A 38 -16.07 0.83 -8.51
C PHE A 38 -16.29 1.94 -7.49
N ILE A 39 -15.33 2.86 -7.34
CA ILE A 39 -15.41 3.97 -6.39
C ILE A 39 -15.97 5.20 -7.13
N ARG A 40 -16.93 5.89 -6.50
CA ARG A 40 -17.55 7.11 -7.05
C ARG A 40 -16.66 8.35 -6.88
N MET A 41 -15.46 8.30 -7.46
CA MET A 41 -14.51 9.42 -7.51
C MET A 41 -13.62 9.29 -8.77
N PRO A 42 -12.88 10.35 -9.17
CA PRO A 42 -11.89 10.24 -10.22
C PRO A 42 -10.91 9.10 -9.94
N GLN A 43 -10.49 8.39 -11.00
CA GLN A 43 -9.67 7.19 -10.84
C GLN A 43 -8.34 7.50 -10.13
N GLU A 44 -7.73 8.63 -10.46
CA GLU A 44 -6.50 9.10 -9.83
C GLU A 44 -6.69 9.34 -8.33
N ASP A 45 -7.73 10.08 -7.95
CA ASP A 45 -8.06 10.35 -6.55
C ASP A 45 -8.30 9.06 -5.75
N ALA A 46 -9.00 8.08 -6.34
CA ALA A 46 -9.21 6.77 -5.73
C ALA A 46 -7.90 6.02 -5.49
N VAL A 47 -7.02 5.97 -6.48
CA VAL A 47 -5.74 5.27 -6.37
C VAL A 47 -4.84 5.96 -5.36
N GLN A 48 -4.80 7.29 -5.34
CA GLN A 48 -4.02 8.06 -4.36
C GLN A 48 -4.56 7.85 -2.94
N SER A 49 -5.87 7.89 -2.75
CA SER A 49 -6.51 7.67 -1.45
C SER A 49 -6.18 6.28 -0.90
N MET A 50 -6.34 5.22 -1.72
CA MET A 50 -5.96 3.86 -1.32
C MET A 50 -4.47 3.73 -1.02
N THR A 51 -3.61 4.38 -1.81
CA THR A 51 -2.16 4.37 -1.59
C THR A 51 -1.81 4.99 -0.24
N ALA A 52 -2.41 6.14 0.10
CA ALA A 52 -2.19 6.82 1.37
C ALA A 52 -2.63 5.95 2.57
N GLU A 53 -3.82 5.37 2.51
CA GLU A 53 -4.35 4.48 3.55
C GLU A 53 -3.49 3.22 3.72
N LEU A 54 -3.05 2.62 2.60
CA LEU A 54 -2.18 1.45 2.63
C LEU A 54 -0.81 1.76 3.26
N LEU A 55 -0.26 2.94 2.98
CA LEU A 55 0.99 3.39 3.59
C LEU A 55 0.86 3.64 5.08
N ALA A 56 -0.24 4.28 5.52
CA ALA A 56 -0.54 4.44 6.93
C ALA A 56 -0.64 3.07 7.62
N PHE A 57 -1.39 2.15 7.02
CA PHE A 57 -1.54 0.78 7.53
C PHE A 57 -0.19 0.06 7.71
N PHE A 58 0.72 0.15 6.75
CA PHE A 58 2.05 -0.47 6.87
C PHE A 58 2.90 0.14 7.99
N LYS A 59 2.81 1.46 8.19
CA LYS A 59 3.59 2.18 9.20
C LYS A 59 3.06 1.98 10.61
N GLU A 60 1.73 1.95 10.77
CA GLU A 60 1.07 1.90 12.07
C GLU A 60 0.94 0.47 12.61
N GLY A 61 1.03 -0.56 11.76
CA GLY A 61 1.11 -1.95 12.20
C GLY A 61 0.01 -2.34 13.19
N GLN A 62 -1.26 -2.11 12.84
CA GLN A 62 -2.45 -2.32 13.69
C GLN A 62 -2.34 -1.70 15.10
N GLU A 63 -2.81 -0.46 15.24
CA GLU A 63 -3.80 -0.16 16.29
C GLU A 63 -5.13 0.15 15.59
N ALA A 64 -5.94 -0.89 15.36
CA ALA A 64 -7.36 -0.68 15.20
C ALA A 64 -7.96 -0.50 16.61
N PRO A 65 -8.75 0.54 16.89
CA PRO A 65 -9.51 0.64 18.13
C PRO A 65 -10.57 -0.47 18.25
#